data_AF-F8JLE4-F1
#
_entry.id   AF-F8JLE4-F1
#
_cell.length_a   1.000
_cell.length_b   1.000
_cell.length_c   1.000
_cell.angle_alpha   90.00
_cell.angle_beta   90.00
_cell.angle_gamma   90.00
#
_symmetry.space_group_name_H-M   'P 1'
#
loop_
_entity.id
_entity.type
_entity.pdbx_description
1 polymer ?
#
loop_
_entity_poly.entity_id
_entity_poly.type
_entity_poly.pdbx_seq_one_letter_code
_entity_poly.pdbx_strand_id
1 'polypeptide(L)'
;MTASAELGLPALTVSPGSEATTDLTVRNETDIVEAYTFEVVGDCAAWTTVEPARISLYPGTSRTVTVRLAPPRSPDVRAGEVPLGIKVLPAEHPDLVSVPETTVTVTPFRELRAELAPRRRRGWLRARYRTSVRNAGNAEAGITLVPGQAGEELRFAFQPAAPRLAPGESVDVRTKVRTGKPIWFGKPVTWPFRITVGHGGGPEDGEAERTGQEEVLEGEFLQLSIFPKWLLALLAAIIALLLAWFALVRPAVQSSAKQAAAEAVGKKAAALGLDGTGQHTGAAGGASGQGTPGTGAQPAPGGGTGGTGGGPGGTGPGLAEPGTGRQSSTTIDVRTGGGGANVGVYRVPAGKVFAITDIVAANFQGDQGLLTIKFGDQTITTIALETFRNQDYHWVTPIEVPEKQTVSASVTCQKPGTPASGEQASECHELLNVSGELSTLRR
;
A
#
# COMPACT_ATOMS: atom_id res chain seq x y z
N MET A 1 -3.26 -65.25 20.30
CA MET A 1 -2.41 -64.75 19.20
C MET A 1 -3.17 -63.62 18.52
N THR A 2 -2.49 -62.59 18.04
CA THR A 2 -3.11 -61.37 17.50
C THR A 2 -3.60 -61.57 16.06
N ALA A 3 -4.49 -60.69 15.57
CA ALA A 3 -4.79 -60.65 14.14
C ALA A 3 -3.54 -60.24 13.34
N SER A 4 -3.21 -60.99 12.29
CA SER A 4 -2.17 -60.61 11.33
C SER A 4 -2.79 -59.77 10.21
N ALA A 5 -2.07 -58.72 9.79
CA ALA A 5 -2.52 -57.78 8.78
C ALA A 5 -1.32 -57.25 7.98
N GLU A 6 -1.42 -57.30 6.65
CA GLU A 6 -0.31 -57.00 5.72
C GLU A 6 -0.78 -56.07 4.60
N LEU A 7 0.04 -55.07 4.25
CA LEU A 7 -0.20 -54.15 3.15
C LEU A 7 0.52 -54.63 1.88
N GLY A 8 -0.19 -54.65 0.75
CA GLY A 8 0.28 -55.24 -0.50
C GLY A 8 1.40 -54.49 -1.22
N LEU A 9 1.71 -53.25 -0.82
CA LEU A 9 2.82 -52.45 -1.36
C LEU A 9 3.67 -51.84 -0.22
N PRO A 10 5.00 -52.02 -0.23
CA PRO A 10 5.91 -51.45 0.79
C PRO A 10 6.22 -49.96 0.56
N ALA A 11 5.87 -49.42 -0.60
CA ALA A 11 5.91 -48.00 -0.91
C ALA A 11 4.82 -47.69 -1.95
N LEU A 12 4.12 -46.56 -1.79
CA LEU A 12 3.04 -46.16 -2.70
C LEU A 12 3.20 -44.69 -3.12
N THR A 13 3.30 -44.42 -4.42
CA THR A 13 3.38 -43.05 -4.95
C THR A 13 2.00 -42.51 -5.31
N VAL A 14 1.68 -41.29 -4.86
CA VAL A 14 0.38 -40.63 -5.16
C VAL A 14 0.57 -39.15 -5.48
N SER A 15 -0.22 -38.63 -6.42
CA SER A 15 -0.18 -37.21 -6.83
C SER A 15 -1.37 -36.43 -6.27
N PRO A 16 -1.18 -35.24 -5.67
CA PRO A 16 -2.27 -34.42 -5.17
C PRO A 16 -3.32 -34.06 -6.23
N GLY A 17 -4.59 -34.30 -5.93
CA GLY A 17 -5.71 -34.20 -6.86
C GLY A 17 -5.87 -35.41 -7.79
N SER A 18 -5.10 -36.47 -7.58
CA SER A 18 -5.28 -37.80 -8.18
C SER A 18 -5.55 -38.84 -7.09
N GLU A 19 -5.81 -40.08 -7.50
CA GLU A 19 -6.10 -41.19 -6.59
C GLU A 19 -5.05 -42.29 -6.74
N ALA A 20 -4.76 -42.99 -5.64
CA ALA A 20 -4.00 -44.24 -5.62
C ALA A 20 -4.71 -45.27 -4.74
N THR A 21 -4.52 -46.55 -5.04
CA THR A 21 -5.09 -47.66 -4.26
C THR A 21 -4.01 -48.66 -3.89
N THR A 22 -4.13 -49.23 -2.69
CA THR A 22 -3.37 -50.41 -2.26
C THR A 22 -4.30 -51.34 -1.48
N ASP A 23 -3.87 -52.57 -1.28
CA ASP A 23 -4.67 -53.62 -0.66
C ASP A 23 -4.15 -53.95 0.74
N LEU A 24 -5.07 -54.05 1.70
CA LEU A 24 -4.81 -54.48 3.07
C LEU A 24 -5.42 -55.87 3.26
N THR A 25 -4.59 -56.90 3.48
CA THR A 25 -5.06 -58.26 3.77
C THR A 25 -5.06 -58.50 5.26
N VAL A 26 -6.23 -58.83 5.82
CA VAL A 26 -6.44 -59.12 7.24
C VAL A 26 -6.72 -60.60 7.43
N ARG A 27 -6.19 -61.21 8.49
CA ARG A 27 -6.41 -62.60 8.85
C ARG A 27 -6.86 -62.74 10.30
N ASN A 28 -7.88 -63.58 10.52
CA ASN A 28 -8.30 -63.97 11.85
C ASN A 28 -7.46 -65.15 12.36
N GLU A 29 -6.65 -64.93 13.40
CA GLU A 29 -5.86 -65.97 14.08
C GLU A 29 -6.50 -66.46 15.40
N THR A 30 -7.72 -66.00 15.72
CA THR A 30 -8.51 -66.50 16.85
C THR A 30 -9.28 -67.77 16.48
N ASP A 31 -9.80 -68.45 17.50
CA ASP A 31 -10.67 -69.63 17.39
C ASP A 31 -12.18 -69.28 17.30
N ILE A 32 -12.53 -67.99 17.35
CA ILE A 32 -13.90 -67.48 17.21
C ILE A 32 -14.10 -66.65 15.92
N VAL A 33 -15.35 -66.37 15.56
CA VAL A 33 -15.67 -65.40 14.50
C VAL A 33 -15.42 -63.99 15.04
N GLU A 34 -14.57 -63.22 14.37
CA GLU A 34 -14.21 -61.86 14.75
C GLU A 34 -14.66 -60.86 13.67
N ALA A 35 -14.92 -59.60 14.05
CA ALA A 35 -15.39 -58.54 13.18
C ALA A 35 -14.49 -57.29 13.27
N TYR A 36 -13.62 -57.13 12.27
CA TYR A 36 -12.63 -56.06 12.23
C TYR A 36 -13.18 -54.76 11.67
N THR A 37 -12.72 -53.65 12.25
CA THR A 37 -12.95 -52.26 11.82
C THR A 37 -11.62 -51.54 11.63
N PHE A 38 -11.60 -50.52 10.77
CA PHE A 38 -10.38 -49.84 10.35
C PHE A 38 -10.35 -48.38 10.78
N GLU A 39 -9.25 -47.95 11.40
CA GLU A 39 -8.96 -46.55 11.73
C GLU A 39 -7.61 -46.17 11.12
N VAL A 40 -7.61 -45.26 10.13
CA VAL A 40 -6.37 -44.75 9.53
C VAL A 40 -5.73 -43.74 10.48
N VAL A 41 -4.40 -43.82 10.66
CA VAL A 41 -3.62 -42.98 11.57
C VAL A 41 -2.41 -42.36 10.87
N GLY A 42 -1.92 -41.24 11.43
CA GLY A 42 -0.90 -40.41 10.80
C GLY A 42 -1.47 -39.39 9.80
N ASP A 43 -0.61 -38.62 9.16
CA ASP A 43 -0.99 -37.48 8.31
C ASP A 43 -1.77 -37.89 7.04
N CYS A 44 -1.74 -39.18 6.70
CA CYS A 44 -2.55 -39.80 5.64
C CYS A 44 -4.06 -39.88 5.96
N ALA A 45 -4.45 -39.83 7.24
CA ALA A 45 -5.81 -40.15 7.69
C ALA A 45 -6.89 -39.21 7.13
N ALA A 46 -6.56 -37.93 6.89
CA ALA A 46 -7.52 -36.94 6.41
C ALA A 46 -7.93 -37.14 4.92
N TRP A 47 -7.25 -38.03 4.19
CA TRP A 47 -7.43 -38.23 2.75
C TRP A 47 -7.31 -39.70 2.31
N THR A 48 -7.46 -40.64 3.26
CA THR A 48 -7.44 -42.09 3.01
C THR A 48 -8.72 -42.75 3.51
N THR A 49 -9.35 -43.59 2.69
CA THR A 49 -10.50 -44.43 3.07
C THR A 49 -10.16 -45.92 2.97
N VAL A 50 -10.83 -46.76 3.77
CA VAL A 50 -10.68 -48.22 3.74
C VAL A 50 -12.04 -48.85 3.49
N GLU A 51 -12.16 -49.62 2.41
CA GLU A 51 -13.43 -50.15 1.93
C GLU A 51 -13.35 -51.68 1.71
N PRO A 52 -14.28 -52.47 2.30
CA PRO A 52 -15.33 -52.08 3.24
C PRO A 52 -14.80 -51.73 4.65
N ALA A 53 -15.37 -50.70 5.27
CA ALA A 53 -14.96 -50.19 6.59
C ALA A 53 -15.15 -51.16 7.78
N ARG A 54 -15.93 -52.24 7.60
CA ARG A 54 -16.03 -53.38 8.52
C ARG A 54 -16.06 -54.69 7.73
N ILE A 55 -15.35 -55.70 8.22
CA ILE A 55 -15.41 -57.09 7.76
C ILE A 55 -15.71 -58.02 8.93
N SER A 56 -16.15 -59.26 8.64
CA SER A 56 -16.17 -60.34 9.62
C SER A 56 -15.53 -61.58 9.01
N LEU A 57 -14.74 -62.29 9.81
CA LEU A 57 -13.87 -63.40 9.39
C LEU A 57 -14.02 -64.59 10.33
N TYR A 58 -14.19 -65.77 9.74
CA TYR A 58 -14.17 -67.04 10.47
C TYR A 58 -12.74 -67.39 10.92
N PRO A 59 -12.57 -68.24 11.95
CA PRO A 59 -11.27 -68.71 12.42
C PRO A 59 -10.33 -69.15 11.28
N GLY A 60 -9.09 -68.66 11.31
CA GLY A 60 -8.05 -68.98 10.31
C GLY A 60 -8.22 -68.36 8.92
N THR A 61 -9.36 -67.71 8.63
CA THR A 61 -9.65 -67.13 7.30
C THR A 61 -9.05 -65.73 7.13
N SER A 62 -8.81 -65.35 5.88
CA SER A 62 -8.28 -64.03 5.49
C SER A 62 -9.21 -63.33 4.50
N ARG A 63 -9.16 -61.99 4.47
CA ARG A 63 -9.82 -61.16 3.47
C ARG A 63 -9.04 -59.89 3.18
N THR A 64 -9.02 -59.50 1.92
CA THR A 64 -8.46 -58.24 1.46
C THR A 64 -9.54 -57.14 1.47
N VAL A 65 -9.15 -55.94 1.89
CA VAL A 65 -9.92 -54.69 1.80
C VAL A 65 -9.08 -53.66 1.04
N THR A 66 -9.72 -52.79 0.27
CA THR A 66 -9.01 -51.80 -0.55
C THR A 66 -8.84 -50.51 0.24
N VAL A 67 -7.61 -50.02 0.30
CA VAL A 67 -7.21 -48.74 0.86
C VAL A 67 -7.09 -47.74 -0.28
N ARG A 68 -7.90 -46.68 -0.26
CA ARG A 68 -7.96 -45.64 -1.30
C ARG A 68 -7.43 -44.33 -0.76
N LEU A 69 -6.44 -43.77 -1.44
CA LEU A 69 -5.75 -42.54 -1.07
C LEU A 69 -6.10 -41.46 -2.10
N ALA A 70 -6.67 -40.34 -1.67
CA ALA A 70 -7.12 -39.24 -2.51
C ALA A 70 -6.66 -37.88 -1.94
N PRO A 71 -5.33 -37.61 -1.86
CA PRO A 71 -4.80 -36.37 -1.30
C PRO A 71 -5.33 -35.15 -2.07
N PRO A 72 -5.98 -34.17 -1.41
CA PRO A 72 -6.46 -32.97 -2.09
C PRO A 72 -5.29 -32.16 -2.67
N ARG A 73 -5.51 -31.52 -3.83
CA ARG A 73 -4.54 -30.61 -4.47
C ARG A 73 -4.47 -29.28 -3.71
N SER A 74 -3.82 -29.31 -2.53
CA SER A 74 -3.60 -28.16 -1.66
C SER A 74 -2.12 -28.07 -1.24
N PRO A 75 -1.55 -26.87 -1.04
CA PRO A 75 -0.24 -26.69 -0.39
C PRO A 75 -0.13 -27.27 1.03
N ASP A 76 -1.25 -27.65 1.65
CA ASP A 76 -1.28 -28.29 2.97
C ASP A 76 -0.70 -29.71 2.92
N VAL A 77 -0.96 -30.48 1.86
CA VAL A 77 -0.51 -31.87 1.70
C VAL A 77 0.89 -31.91 1.10
N ARG A 78 1.89 -31.72 1.97
CA ARG A 78 3.32 -31.59 1.63
C ARG A 78 3.82 -32.72 0.74
N ALA A 79 4.69 -32.38 -0.21
CA ALA A 79 5.42 -33.37 -1.01
C ALA A 79 6.50 -34.05 -0.17
N GLY A 80 6.75 -35.34 -0.44
CA GLY A 80 7.73 -36.16 0.30
C GLY A 80 7.17 -37.51 0.74
N GLU A 81 7.87 -38.15 1.66
CA GLU A 81 7.44 -39.41 2.28
C GLU A 81 6.57 -39.15 3.51
N VAL A 82 5.42 -39.81 3.57
CA VAL A 82 4.42 -39.69 4.65
C VAL A 82 4.07 -41.09 5.15
N PRO A 83 4.11 -41.36 6.47
CA PRO A 83 3.72 -42.66 7.00
C PRO A 83 2.20 -42.86 6.95
N LEU A 84 1.77 -44.01 6.44
CA LEU A 84 0.39 -44.50 6.49
C LEU A 84 0.34 -45.67 7.47
N GLY A 85 -0.28 -45.49 8.64
CA GLY A 85 -0.65 -46.57 9.54
C GLY A 85 -2.15 -46.85 9.46
N ILE A 86 -2.55 -48.11 9.58
CA ILE A 86 -3.97 -48.49 9.65
C ILE A 86 -4.16 -49.41 10.86
N LYS A 87 -4.84 -48.92 11.89
CA LYS A 87 -5.27 -49.78 13.01
C LYS A 87 -6.35 -50.74 12.51
N VAL A 88 -6.08 -52.02 12.68
CA VAL A 88 -7.06 -53.11 12.54
C VAL A 88 -7.59 -53.40 13.94
N LEU A 89 -8.82 -52.94 14.20
CA LEU A 89 -9.50 -53.01 15.50
C LEU A 89 -10.45 -54.23 15.52
N PRO A 90 -10.16 -55.29 16.31
CA PRO A 90 -11.09 -56.39 16.55
C PRO A 90 -12.26 -55.90 17.43
N ALA A 91 -13.42 -56.57 17.35
CA ALA A 91 -14.61 -56.22 18.12
C ALA A 91 -14.77 -57.08 19.38
N GLU A 92 -14.52 -58.39 19.27
CA GLU A 92 -14.67 -59.33 20.38
C GLU A 92 -13.42 -59.35 21.28
N HIS A 93 -12.23 -59.09 20.72
CA HIS A 93 -10.96 -59.00 21.47
C HIS A 93 -10.22 -57.65 21.25
N PRO A 94 -10.67 -56.55 21.87
CA PRO A 94 -10.10 -55.19 21.67
C PRO A 94 -8.66 -55.00 22.15
N ASP A 95 -8.05 -55.99 22.81
CA ASP A 95 -6.64 -56.01 23.20
C ASP A 95 -5.71 -56.51 22.06
N LEU A 96 -6.27 -57.18 21.04
CA LEU A 96 -5.50 -57.80 19.94
C LEU A 96 -5.35 -56.88 18.71
N VAL A 97 -5.27 -55.56 18.94
CA VAL A 97 -5.11 -54.55 17.87
C VAL A 97 -3.79 -54.73 17.13
N SER A 98 -3.84 -54.64 15.81
CA SER A 98 -2.68 -54.66 14.92
C SER A 98 -2.60 -53.35 14.12
N VAL A 99 -1.38 -52.88 13.82
CA VAL A 99 -1.15 -51.63 13.05
C VAL A 99 -0.10 -51.90 11.97
N PRO A 100 -0.49 -52.42 10.80
CA PRO A 100 0.34 -52.37 9.60
C PRO A 100 0.64 -50.92 9.20
N GLU A 101 1.90 -50.67 8.83
CA GLU A 101 2.44 -49.38 8.40
C GLU A 101 3.10 -49.50 7.02
N THR A 102 3.03 -48.44 6.21
CA THR A 102 3.75 -48.31 4.92
C THR A 102 4.08 -46.85 4.62
N THR A 103 4.99 -46.60 3.68
CA THR A 103 5.37 -45.24 3.27
C THR A 103 4.63 -44.81 2.01
N VAL A 104 4.00 -43.63 2.06
CA VAL A 104 3.32 -43.00 0.93
C VAL A 104 4.18 -41.83 0.42
N THR A 105 4.63 -41.90 -0.83
CA THR A 105 5.38 -40.83 -1.49
C THR A 105 4.39 -39.88 -2.18
N VAL A 106 4.15 -38.73 -1.57
CA VAL A 106 3.34 -37.65 -2.17
C VAL A 106 4.21 -36.88 -3.17
N THR A 107 3.79 -36.84 -4.44
CA THR A 107 4.55 -36.16 -5.49
C THR A 107 4.46 -34.62 -5.37
N PRO A 108 5.50 -33.89 -5.82
CA PRO A 108 5.47 -32.43 -5.85
C PRO A 108 4.62 -31.91 -7.01
N PHE A 109 3.69 -30.99 -6.71
CA PHE A 109 3.09 -30.10 -7.70
C PHE A 109 3.54 -28.66 -7.46
N ARG A 110 3.86 -27.97 -8.56
CA ARG A 110 4.43 -26.62 -8.57
C ARG A 110 3.42 -25.63 -9.17
N GLU A 111 2.88 -24.75 -8.34
CA GLU A 111 1.97 -23.67 -8.76
C GLU A 111 2.41 -22.37 -8.06
N LEU A 112 2.63 -21.30 -8.83
CA LEU A 112 2.91 -19.97 -8.32
C LEU A 112 1.76 -19.03 -8.68
N ARG A 113 1.53 -18.03 -7.84
CA ARG A 113 0.63 -16.90 -8.13
C ARG A 113 1.29 -15.61 -7.70
N ALA A 114 1.23 -14.57 -8.52
CA ALA A 114 1.94 -13.33 -8.31
C ALA A 114 1.13 -12.11 -8.79
N GLU A 115 1.39 -10.94 -8.18
CA GLU A 115 0.77 -9.69 -8.58
C GLU A 115 1.75 -8.51 -8.51
N LEU A 116 1.67 -7.60 -9.48
CA LEU A 116 2.42 -6.35 -9.52
C LEU A 116 1.56 -5.14 -9.11
N ALA A 117 1.76 -4.69 -7.87
CA ALA A 117 1.00 -3.58 -7.28
C ALA A 117 1.87 -2.31 -7.12
N PRO A 118 1.43 -1.12 -7.58
CA PRO A 118 0.35 -0.87 -8.55
C PRO A 118 0.89 -0.99 -9.98
N ARG A 119 0.10 -1.56 -10.92
CA ARG A 119 0.52 -1.76 -12.32
C ARG A 119 1.06 -0.50 -13.03
N ARG A 120 0.67 0.70 -12.60
CA ARG A 120 1.18 1.99 -13.14
C ARG A 120 1.75 2.90 -12.05
N ARG A 121 2.93 3.46 -12.26
CA ARG A 121 3.53 4.50 -11.38
C ARG A 121 4.06 5.69 -12.18
N ARG A 122 4.05 6.88 -11.55
CA ARG A 122 4.60 8.13 -12.09
C ARG A 122 5.86 8.53 -11.29
N GLY A 123 6.87 9.13 -11.92
CA GLY A 123 8.06 9.65 -11.22
C GLY A 123 9.15 10.17 -12.15
N TRP A 124 10.14 10.92 -11.65
CA TRP A 124 11.14 11.60 -12.51
C TRP A 124 12.28 10.68 -13.04
N LEU A 125 12.70 9.70 -12.24
CA LEU A 125 13.84 8.81 -12.54
C LEU A 125 13.69 7.40 -11.95
N ARG A 126 12.76 7.21 -11.00
CA ARG A 126 12.60 5.98 -10.22
C ARG A 126 11.13 5.76 -9.90
N ALA A 127 10.69 4.50 -9.87
CA ALA A 127 9.42 4.07 -9.31
C ALA A 127 9.63 2.88 -8.35
N ARG A 128 8.68 2.71 -7.43
CA ARG A 128 8.61 1.57 -6.50
C ARG A 128 7.28 0.85 -6.68
N TYR A 129 7.39 -0.45 -6.86
CA TYR A 129 6.32 -1.43 -6.97
C TYR A 129 6.52 -2.51 -5.90
N ARG A 130 5.47 -3.27 -5.65
CA ARG A 130 5.45 -4.50 -4.87
C ARG A 130 5.14 -5.62 -5.85
N THR A 131 5.97 -6.64 -5.89
CA THR A 131 5.67 -7.91 -6.58
C THR A 131 5.38 -8.92 -5.49
N SER A 132 4.11 -9.11 -5.17
CA SER A 132 3.67 -10.12 -4.22
C SER A 132 3.72 -11.47 -4.93
N VAL A 133 4.33 -12.49 -4.31
CA VAL A 133 4.43 -13.85 -4.87
C VAL A 133 4.03 -14.85 -3.81
N ARG A 134 3.19 -15.82 -4.18
CA ARG A 134 2.70 -16.91 -3.33
C ARG A 134 3.05 -18.26 -3.96
N ASN A 135 3.55 -19.17 -3.13
CA ASN A 135 3.66 -20.59 -3.47
C ASN A 135 2.30 -21.26 -3.19
N ALA A 136 1.64 -21.74 -4.25
CA ALA A 136 0.40 -22.51 -4.19
C ALA A 136 0.65 -24.02 -4.40
N GLY A 137 1.88 -24.42 -4.71
CA GLY A 137 2.33 -25.82 -4.74
C GLY A 137 2.58 -26.42 -3.36
N ASN A 138 2.78 -27.73 -3.30
CA ASN A 138 3.03 -28.48 -2.06
C ASN A 138 4.52 -28.78 -1.76
N ALA A 139 5.44 -28.30 -2.60
CA ALA A 139 6.89 -28.37 -2.40
C ALA A 139 7.50 -26.97 -2.18
N GLU A 140 8.69 -26.88 -1.57
CA GLU A 140 9.42 -25.61 -1.47
C GLU A 140 9.75 -25.07 -2.87
N ALA A 141 9.57 -23.77 -3.08
CA ALA A 141 9.87 -23.10 -4.34
C ALA A 141 10.92 -22.00 -4.14
N GLY A 142 12.07 -22.13 -4.79
CA GLY A 142 12.92 -20.98 -5.10
C GLY A 142 12.23 -20.11 -6.15
N ILE A 143 12.24 -18.79 -5.97
CA ILE A 143 11.57 -17.83 -6.86
C ILE A 143 12.60 -16.98 -7.61
N THR A 144 12.49 -16.93 -8.93
CA THR A 144 13.27 -16.04 -9.81
C THR A 144 12.35 -14.98 -10.42
N LEU A 145 12.79 -13.72 -10.41
CA LEU A 145 12.10 -12.60 -11.04
C LEU A 145 12.92 -12.05 -12.20
N VAL A 146 12.51 -12.34 -13.43
CA VAL A 146 13.20 -11.91 -14.67
C VAL A 146 12.50 -10.67 -15.23
N PRO A 147 13.14 -9.49 -15.25
CA PRO A 147 12.56 -8.29 -15.85
C PRO A 147 12.73 -8.31 -17.39
N GLY A 148 11.67 -7.99 -18.12
CA GLY A 148 11.67 -7.84 -19.57
C GLY A 148 11.23 -6.44 -20.00
N GLN A 149 11.91 -5.86 -20.98
CA GLN A 149 11.53 -4.60 -21.64
C GLN A 149 11.94 -4.70 -23.11
N ALA A 150 11.24 -4.00 -24.01
CA ALA A 150 11.57 -3.95 -25.44
C ALA A 150 12.81 -3.06 -25.76
N GLY A 151 13.53 -2.60 -24.74
CA GLY A 151 14.69 -1.71 -24.82
C GLY A 151 15.47 -1.74 -23.50
N GLU A 152 16.59 -1.02 -23.40
CA GLU A 152 17.53 -1.08 -22.25
C GLU A 152 17.47 0.16 -21.32
N GLU A 153 16.45 1.00 -21.46
CA GLU A 153 16.36 2.27 -20.73
C GLU A 153 16.02 2.10 -19.24
N LEU A 154 15.29 1.03 -18.89
CA LEU A 154 14.96 0.68 -17.52
C LEU A 154 16.01 -0.26 -16.91
N ARG A 155 16.30 -0.04 -15.64
CA ARG A 155 17.08 -0.95 -14.79
C ARG A 155 16.25 -1.33 -13.57
N PHE A 156 16.28 -2.60 -13.23
CA PHE A 156 15.46 -3.20 -12.18
C PHE A 156 16.32 -3.56 -10.96
N ALA A 157 15.69 -3.70 -9.81
CA ALA A 157 16.28 -4.27 -8.61
C ALA A 157 15.16 -4.85 -7.73
N PHE A 158 15.36 -6.08 -7.26
CA PHE A 158 14.43 -6.85 -6.45
C PHE A 158 15.01 -7.04 -5.05
N GLN A 159 14.19 -6.91 -4.01
CA GLN A 159 14.60 -7.13 -2.62
C GLN A 159 13.47 -7.80 -1.82
N PRO A 160 13.60 -9.10 -1.44
CA PRO A 160 14.69 -10.03 -1.75
C PRO A 160 14.87 -10.28 -3.27
N ALA A 161 16.04 -10.76 -3.68
CA ALA A 161 16.35 -11.00 -5.10
C ALA A 161 15.88 -12.37 -5.60
N ALA A 162 16.06 -13.41 -4.78
CA ALA A 162 15.56 -14.75 -4.99
C ALA A 162 15.06 -15.32 -3.65
N PRO A 163 13.81 -15.04 -3.24
CA PRO A 163 13.24 -15.67 -2.05
C PRO A 163 13.00 -17.17 -2.28
N ARG A 164 13.10 -17.95 -1.21
CA ARG A 164 12.52 -19.29 -1.12
C ARG A 164 11.16 -19.17 -0.41
N LEU A 165 10.20 -19.98 -0.83
CA LEU A 165 8.86 -20.02 -0.26
C LEU A 165 8.48 -21.46 0.10
N ALA A 166 8.14 -21.68 1.36
CA ALA A 166 7.47 -22.90 1.79
C ALA A 166 6.09 -23.02 1.13
N PRO A 167 5.53 -24.24 1.01
CA PRO A 167 4.17 -24.44 0.52
C PRO A 167 3.14 -23.57 1.26
N GLY A 168 2.34 -22.83 0.48
CA GLY A 168 1.32 -21.90 0.96
C GLY A 168 1.83 -20.47 1.25
N GLU A 169 3.14 -20.28 1.44
CA GLU A 169 3.78 -19.03 1.87
C GLU A 169 3.67 -17.92 0.81
N SER A 170 3.67 -16.66 1.26
CA SER A 170 3.63 -15.47 0.39
C SER A 170 4.66 -14.42 0.81
N VAL A 171 5.34 -13.79 -0.15
CA VAL A 171 6.34 -12.73 0.09
C VAL A 171 6.12 -11.49 -0.79
N ASP A 172 6.31 -10.31 -0.20
CA ASP A 172 6.32 -9.03 -0.91
C ASP A 172 7.73 -8.66 -1.39
N VAL A 173 8.04 -8.96 -2.65
CA VAL A 173 9.29 -8.51 -3.28
C VAL A 173 9.20 -7.02 -3.59
N ARG A 174 10.16 -6.23 -3.06
CA ARG A 174 10.24 -4.80 -3.34
C ARG A 174 10.91 -4.57 -4.70
N THR A 175 10.07 -4.27 -5.70
CA THR A 175 10.49 -4.09 -7.10
C THR A 175 10.75 -2.61 -7.39
N LYS A 176 12.01 -2.28 -7.68
CA LYS A 176 12.47 -0.91 -7.93
C LYS A 176 12.90 -0.75 -9.39
N VAL A 177 12.14 0.05 -10.14
CA VAL A 177 12.42 0.41 -11.53
C VAL A 177 13.09 1.79 -11.57
N ARG A 178 14.12 1.98 -12.40
CA ARG A 178 14.74 3.29 -12.67
C ARG A 178 15.08 3.47 -14.13
N THR A 179 14.96 4.68 -14.65
CA THR A 179 15.47 5.04 -15.98
C THR A 179 16.95 5.40 -15.92
N GLY A 180 17.68 5.20 -17.02
CA GLY A 180 19.09 5.57 -17.15
C GLY A 180 19.35 7.09 -17.21
N LYS A 181 18.39 7.89 -17.70
CA LYS A 181 18.53 9.34 -17.92
C LYS A 181 17.28 10.11 -17.43
N PRO A 182 17.43 11.30 -16.82
CA PRO A 182 16.30 12.17 -16.48
C PRO A 182 15.76 12.92 -17.70
N ILE A 183 14.44 13.14 -17.76
CA ILE A 183 13.81 14.04 -18.73
C ILE A 183 13.75 15.45 -18.13
N TRP A 184 14.55 16.38 -18.65
CA TRP A 184 14.58 17.75 -18.14
C TRP A 184 13.34 18.55 -18.54
N PHE A 185 12.98 18.55 -19.82
CA PHE A 185 11.83 19.26 -20.38
C PHE A 185 11.11 18.38 -21.42
N GLY A 186 9.78 18.32 -21.41
CA GLY A 186 9.05 17.53 -22.39
C GLY A 186 7.57 17.29 -22.05
N LYS A 187 6.97 16.34 -22.77
CA LYS A 187 5.79 15.60 -22.31
C LYS A 187 6.29 14.40 -21.46
N PRO A 188 5.50 13.86 -20.53
CA PRO A 188 5.82 12.59 -19.88
C PRO A 188 5.96 11.45 -20.89
N VAL A 189 6.83 10.48 -20.60
CA VAL A 189 7.08 9.29 -21.43
C VAL A 189 6.67 8.04 -20.66
N THR A 190 5.95 7.13 -21.31
CA THR A 190 5.56 5.83 -20.72
C THR A 190 6.58 4.77 -21.09
N TRP A 191 7.11 4.07 -20.08
CA TRP A 191 7.98 2.91 -20.24
C TRP A 191 7.22 1.64 -19.80
N PRO A 192 6.65 0.85 -20.73
CA PRO A 192 6.06 -0.44 -20.40
C PRO A 192 7.16 -1.48 -20.13
N PHE A 193 6.92 -2.39 -19.20
CA PHE A 193 7.80 -3.49 -18.84
C PHE A 193 7.01 -4.71 -18.40
N ARG A 194 7.69 -5.86 -18.37
CA ARG A 194 7.20 -7.13 -17.86
C ARG A 194 8.12 -7.65 -16.76
N ILE A 195 7.58 -8.47 -15.88
CA ILE A 195 8.33 -9.28 -14.93
C ILE A 195 7.79 -10.70 -15.03
N THR A 196 8.62 -11.61 -15.54
CA THR A 196 8.32 -13.04 -15.49
C THR A 196 8.72 -13.54 -14.10
N VAL A 197 7.76 -14.10 -13.37
CA VAL A 197 7.98 -14.79 -12.11
C VAL A 197 7.95 -16.28 -12.39
N GLY A 198 9.04 -16.98 -12.07
CA GLY A 198 9.19 -18.41 -12.34
C GLY A 198 9.97 -19.11 -11.23
N HIS A 199 10.06 -20.43 -11.35
CA HIS A 199 10.79 -21.27 -10.40
C HIS A 199 12.30 -21.10 -10.61
N GLY A 200 13.00 -20.63 -9.58
CA GLY A 200 14.45 -20.63 -9.51
C GLY A 200 14.95 -22.01 -9.13
N GLY A 201 15.34 -22.80 -10.12
CA GLY A 201 15.98 -24.10 -9.88
C GLY A 201 17.28 -23.94 -9.08
N GLY A 202 17.48 -24.83 -8.10
CA GLY A 202 18.75 -24.98 -7.41
C GLY A 202 19.85 -25.52 -8.33
N PRO A 203 21.11 -25.57 -7.86
CA PRO A 203 22.23 -26.15 -8.62
C PRO A 203 22.07 -27.64 -8.96
N GLU A 204 21.11 -28.31 -8.31
CA GLU A 204 20.84 -29.75 -8.39
C GLU A 204 19.60 -30.05 -9.25
N ASP A 205 18.79 -29.03 -9.61
CA ASP A 205 17.55 -29.19 -10.36
C ASP A 205 17.83 -29.29 -11.87
N GLY A 206 17.66 -30.49 -12.43
CA GLY A 206 17.87 -30.77 -13.85
C GLY A 206 16.91 -30.00 -14.77
N GLU A 207 17.31 -29.82 -16.05
CA GLU A 207 16.57 -28.93 -16.97
C GLU A 207 15.11 -29.36 -17.24
N ALA A 208 14.78 -30.64 -17.05
CA ALA A 208 13.43 -31.18 -17.14
C ALA A 208 12.46 -30.64 -16.06
N GLU A 209 12.98 -30.16 -14.92
CA GLU A 209 12.19 -29.71 -13.77
C GLU A 209 11.69 -28.26 -13.86
N ARG A 210 12.13 -27.51 -14.87
CA ARG A 210 11.71 -26.11 -15.13
C ARG A 210 10.28 -25.99 -15.69
N THR A 211 9.49 -27.06 -15.61
CA THR A 211 8.12 -27.20 -16.16
C THR A 211 7.00 -26.62 -15.28
N GLY A 212 7.34 -25.93 -14.17
CA GLY A 212 6.36 -25.17 -13.39
C GLY A 212 5.91 -23.90 -14.11
N GLN A 213 4.62 -23.54 -14.01
CA GLN A 213 4.07 -22.35 -14.67
C GLN A 213 4.85 -21.06 -14.32
N GLU A 214 5.23 -20.32 -15.36
CA GLU A 214 5.69 -18.93 -15.24
C GLU A 214 4.49 -17.98 -15.28
N GLU A 215 4.49 -16.95 -14.44
CA GLU A 215 3.52 -15.84 -14.52
C GLU A 215 4.17 -14.56 -15.04
N VAL A 216 3.55 -13.95 -16.06
CA VAL A 216 4.05 -12.72 -16.70
C VAL A 216 3.26 -11.51 -16.22
N LEU A 217 3.89 -10.68 -15.41
CA LEU A 217 3.28 -9.48 -14.82
C LEU A 217 3.62 -8.24 -15.64
N GLU A 218 2.61 -7.54 -16.16
CA GLU A 218 2.80 -6.30 -16.93
C GLU A 218 2.71 -5.04 -16.06
N GLY A 219 3.55 -4.04 -16.36
CA GLY A 219 3.56 -2.75 -15.66
C GLY A 219 4.05 -1.57 -16.49
N GLU A 220 3.73 -0.36 -16.04
CA GLU A 220 4.09 0.91 -16.69
C GLU A 220 4.77 1.90 -15.73
N PHE A 221 5.97 2.37 -16.10
CA PHE A 221 6.59 3.54 -15.49
C PHE A 221 6.42 4.80 -16.35
N LEU A 222 5.56 5.72 -15.92
CA LEU A 222 5.40 7.04 -16.54
C LEU A 222 6.45 8.02 -16.01
N GLN A 223 7.49 8.25 -16.80
CA GLN A 223 8.55 9.20 -16.49
C GLN A 223 8.07 10.65 -16.67
N LEU A 224 8.07 11.41 -15.57
CA LEU A 224 7.74 12.83 -15.54
C LEU A 224 8.95 13.70 -15.92
N SER A 225 8.71 14.78 -16.66
CA SER A 225 9.71 15.83 -16.85
C SER A 225 9.96 16.59 -15.53
N ILE A 226 11.21 17.01 -15.30
CA ILE A 226 11.58 17.74 -14.07
C ILE A 226 11.09 19.19 -14.13
N PHE A 227 11.23 19.87 -15.27
CA PHE A 227 10.87 21.28 -15.43
C PHE A 227 9.86 21.51 -16.56
N PRO A 228 8.85 22.38 -16.36
CA PRO A 228 7.94 22.79 -17.42
C PRO A 228 8.62 23.79 -18.37
N LYS A 229 8.34 23.71 -19.68
CA LYS A 229 9.00 24.55 -20.70
C LYS A 229 8.83 26.06 -20.48
N TRP A 230 7.74 26.50 -19.84
CA TRP A 230 7.52 27.92 -19.55
C TRP A 230 8.58 28.52 -18.60
N LEU A 231 9.25 27.70 -17.78
CA LEU A 231 10.31 28.17 -16.88
C LEU A 231 11.51 28.73 -17.67
N LEU A 232 11.79 28.20 -18.86
CA LEU A 232 12.82 28.74 -19.76
C LEU A 232 12.41 30.11 -20.32
N ALA A 233 11.12 30.31 -20.62
CA ALA A 233 10.61 31.61 -21.05
C ALA A 233 10.62 32.64 -19.91
N LEU A 234 10.26 32.25 -18.69
CA LEU A 234 10.41 33.11 -17.51
C LEU A 234 11.88 33.47 -17.25
N LEU A 235 12.79 32.50 -17.32
CA LEU A 235 14.22 32.74 -17.14
C LEU A 235 14.77 33.72 -18.19
N ALA A 236 14.38 33.55 -19.46
CA ALA A 236 14.73 34.48 -20.53
C ALA A 236 14.15 35.88 -20.30
N ALA A 237 12.90 36.00 -19.83
CA ALA A 237 12.27 37.28 -19.48
C ALA A 237 12.96 37.97 -18.28
N ILE A 238 13.36 37.23 -17.25
CA ILE A 238 14.13 37.75 -16.11
C ILE A 238 15.50 38.25 -16.58
N ILE A 239 16.20 37.50 -17.43
CA ILE A 239 17.48 37.91 -18.02
C ILE A 239 17.31 39.17 -18.87
N ALA A 240 16.25 39.26 -19.69
CA ALA A 240 15.95 40.45 -20.49
C ALA A 240 15.64 41.68 -19.62
N LEU A 241 14.87 41.51 -18.54
CA LEU A 241 14.58 42.58 -17.57
C LEU A 241 15.84 43.04 -16.82
N LEU A 242 16.73 42.12 -16.43
CA LEU A 242 18.02 42.45 -15.83
C LEU A 242 18.91 43.24 -16.81
N LEU A 243 19.01 42.79 -18.06
CA LEU A 243 19.77 43.50 -19.10
C LEU A 243 19.19 44.89 -19.36
N ALA A 244 17.86 45.03 -19.47
CA ALA A 244 17.18 46.32 -19.61
C ALA A 244 17.41 47.24 -18.39
N TRP A 245 17.36 46.71 -17.17
CA TRP A 245 17.67 47.46 -15.95
C TRP A 245 19.11 48.00 -15.95
N PHE A 246 20.09 47.14 -16.28
CA PHE A 246 21.50 47.55 -16.32
C PHE A 246 21.84 48.50 -17.48
N ALA A 247 21.19 48.36 -18.64
CA ALA A 247 21.48 49.15 -19.85
C ALA A 247 20.69 50.47 -19.94
N LEU A 248 19.43 50.50 -19.51
CA LEU A 248 18.54 51.66 -19.68
C LEU A 248 18.30 52.40 -18.35
N VAL A 249 17.94 51.66 -17.29
CA VAL A 249 17.52 52.27 -16.02
C VAL A 249 18.71 52.76 -15.20
N ARG A 250 19.78 51.97 -15.10
CA ARG A 250 20.97 52.34 -14.30
C ARG A 250 21.65 53.65 -14.76
N PRO A 251 21.82 53.92 -16.07
CA PRO A 251 22.31 55.23 -16.53
C PRO A 251 21.31 56.36 -16.24
N ALA A 252 20.02 56.14 -16.49
CA ALA A 252 18.98 57.16 -16.28
C ALA A 252 18.85 57.58 -14.80
N VAL A 253 18.93 56.62 -13.87
CA VAL A 253 18.95 56.92 -12.43
C VAL A 253 20.20 57.73 -12.04
N GLN A 254 21.35 57.46 -12.67
CA GLN A 254 22.56 58.27 -12.44
C GLN A 254 22.48 59.68 -13.05
N SER A 255 21.84 59.88 -14.21
CA SER A 255 21.62 61.22 -14.75
C SER A 255 20.61 62.01 -13.93
N SER A 256 19.48 61.40 -13.56
CA SER A 256 18.44 62.05 -12.75
C SER A 256 18.94 62.39 -11.34
N ALA A 257 19.76 61.54 -10.71
CA ALA A 257 20.39 61.85 -9.43
C ALA A 257 21.38 63.03 -9.54
N LYS A 258 22.16 63.10 -10.63
CA LYS A 258 23.06 64.25 -10.89
C LYS A 258 22.28 65.53 -11.19
N GLN A 259 21.19 65.46 -11.95
CA GLN A 259 20.33 66.61 -12.23
C GLN A 259 19.61 67.11 -10.97
N ALA A 260 19.04 66.22 -10.16
CA ALA A 260 18.42 66.59 -8.88
C ALA A 260 19.43 67.21 -7.90
N ALA A 261 20.69 66.72 -7.87
CA ALA A 261 21.75 67.33 -7.09
C ALA A 261 22.13 68.73 -7.62
N ALA A 262 22.26 68.90 -8.94
CA ALA A 262 22.54 70.20 -9.56
C ALA A 262 21.39 71.20 -9.37
N GLU A 263 20.14 70.76 -9.47
CA GLU A 263 18.95 71.58 -9.25
C GLU A 263 18.79 71.95 -7.77
N ALA A 264 19.15 71.07 -6.83
CA ALA A 264 19.21 71.39 -5.41
C ALA A 264 20.29 72.45 -5.10
N VAL A 265 21.45 72.37 -5.75
CA VAL A 265 22.49 73.42 -5.67
C VAL A 265 21.99 74.73 -6.30
N GLY A 266 21.35 74.69 -7.47
CA GLY A 266 20.79 75.86 -8.15
C GLY A 266 19.70 76.56 -7.34
N LYS A 267 18.76 75.82 -6.76
CA LYS A 267 17.73 76.37 -5.86
C LYS A 267 18.32 76.96 -4.59
N LYS A 268 19.41 76.38 -4.07
CA LYS A 268 20.14 76.92 -2.91
C LYS A 268 20.93 78.19 -3.23
N ALA A 269 21.45 78.33 -4.46
CA ALA A 269 22.06 79.56 -4.95
C ALA A 269 21.02 80.68 -5.21
N ALA A 270 19.88 80.35 -5.82
CA ALA A 270 18.78 81.29 -6.03
C ALA A 270 18.21 81.80 -4.69
N ALA A 271 18.08 80.94 -3.69
CA ALA A 271 17.67 81.32 -2.33
C ALA A 271 18.71 82.17 -1.57
N LEU A 272 19.90 82.37 -2.12
CA LEU A 272 20.96 83.24 -1.58
C LEU A 272 21.14 84.55 -2.37
N GLY A 273 20.38 84.78 -3.44
CA GLY A 273 20.30 86.08 -4.12
C GLY A 273 21.60 86.56 -4.79
N LEU A 274 22.35 85.64 -5.44
CA LEU A 274 23.64 85.94 -6.07
C LEU A 274 23.56 85.97 -7.60
N ASP A 275 23.14 87.11 -8.15
CA ASP A 275 23.25 87.43 -9.59
C ASP A 275 24.47 88.32 -9.87
N GLY A 276 25.21 88.01 -10.94
CA GLY A 276 26.02 88.99 -11.67
C GLY A 276 27.50 89.18 -11.28
N THR A 277 28.38 88.55 -12.07
CA THR A 277 29.72 89.07 -12.46
C THR A 277 30.70 89.55 -11.38
N GLY A 278 31.65 88.69 -11.00
CA GLY A 278 32.88 89.05 -10.30
C GLY A 278 34.09 88.29 -10.85
N GLN A 279 34.80 88.87 -11.82
CA GLN A 279 35.97 88.25 -12.45
C GLN A 279 37.23 88.54 -11.60
N HIS A 280 37.90 87.52 -11.07
CA HIS A 280 39.38 87.41 -11.15
C HIS A 280 39.95 86.06 -10.68
N THR A 281 40.85 85.56 -11.53
CA THR A 281 41.96 84.61 -11.31
C THR A 281 42.44 84.36 -9.86
N GLY A 282 42.46 83.08 -9.45
CA GLY A 282 43.28 82.54 -8.35
C GLY A 282 44.00 81.25 -8.79
N ALA A 283 45.26 81.05 -8.41
CA ALA A 283 46.16 80.09 -9.06
C ALA A 283 46.59 78.88 -8.18
N ALA A 284 46.78 77.75 -8.87
CA ALA A 284 47.68 76.63 -8.59
C ALA A 284 48.15 76.27 -7.15
N GLY A 285 47.71 75.09 -6.70
CA GLY A 285 48.65 74.00 -6.39
C GLY A 285 49.23 73.87 -4.97
N GLY A 286 50.05 72.84 -4.79
CA GLY A 286 50.77 72.55 -3.54
C GLY A 286 50.10 71.49 -2.64
N ALA A 287 50.90 70.63 -2.01
CA ALA A 287 50.45 69.56 -1.11
C ALA A 287 51.36 69.45 0.14
N SER A 288 50.99 68.54 1.05
CA SER A 288 51.71 68.10 2.28
C SER A 288 51.55 68.98 3.54
N GLY A 289 51.66 68.40 4.75
CA GLY A 289 51.64 69.17 6.00
C GLY A 289 51.09 68.57 7.32
N GLN A 290 51.01 67.24 7.47
CA GLN A 290 51.18 66.48 8.75
C GLN A 290 51.20 67.23 10.13
N GLY A 291 50.30 66.88 11.07
CA GLY A 291 50.44 67.25 12.50
C GLY A 291 49.27 66.84 13.45
N THR A 292 49.53 65.91 14.39
CA THR A 292 48.65 65.47 15.51
C THR A 292 49.17 66.05 16.87
N PRO A 293 48.69 65.71 18.10
CA PRO A 293 47.76 64.67 18.64
C PRO A 293 46.43 65.24 19.18
N GLY A 294 45.46 64.57 19.80
CA GLY A 294 45.19 63.19 20.31
C GLY A 294 44.01 63.29 21.32
N THR A 295 43.35 62.28 21.91
CA THR A 295 43.35 60.79 21.91
C THR A 295 41.87 60.34 22.23
N GLY A 296 41.42 59.09 22.33
CA GLY A 296 41.99 57.74 22.09
C GLY A 296 41.48 56.70 23.11
N ALA A 297 40.45 55.90 22.76
CA ALA A 297 40.03 54.69 23.50
C ALA A 297 39.06 53.80 22.69
N GLN A 298 39.19 52.47 22.80
CA GLN A 298 38.18 51.46 22.41
C GLN A 298 38.45 50.15 23.17
N PRO A 299 37.41 49.42 23.64
CA PRO A 299 37.42 47.97 23.39
C PRO A 299 36.04 47.31 23.21
N ALA A 300 35.91 46.58 22.09
CA ALA A 300 35.30 45.24 22.02
C ALA A 300 33.74 45.13 22.20
N PRO A 301 33.09 43.94 22.06
CA PRO A 301 31.95 43.85 21.12
C PRO A 301 30.68 43.11 21.61
N GLY A 302 29.61 43.21 20.81
CA GLY A 302 28.40 42.36 20.89
C GLY A 302 27.50 42.58 19.66
N GLY A 303 26.53 41.72 19.35
CA GLY A 303 26.17 40.45 20.00
C GLY A 303 24.67 40.18 19.92
N GLY A 304 24.20 39.50 18.87
CA GLY A 304 22.76 39.32 18.58
C GLY A 304 22.11 40.55 17.93
N THR A 305 20.89 40.50 17.41
CA THR A 305 19.93 39.38 17.24
C THR A 305 19.20 39.50 15.90
N GLY A 306 18.71 38.39 15.36
CA GLY A 306 17.96 38.39 14.09
C GLY A 306 16.57 39.03 14.20
N GLY A 307 16.25 39.95 13.29
CA GLY A 307 14.94 40.60 13.22
C GLY A 307 13.89 39.73 12.53
N THR A 308 12.92 39.21 13.28
CA THR A 308 11.74 38.52 12.74
C THR A 308 10.77 39.53 12.14
N GLY A 309 10.67 39.58 10.80
CA GLY A 309 9.67 40.40 10.11
C GLY A 309 8.27 39.82 10.23
N GLY A 310 7.47 40.34 11.17
CA GLY A 310 6.06 39.99 11.31
C GLY A 310 5.19 40.63 10.22
N GLY A 311 4.52 39.81 9.40
CA GLY A 311 3.44 40.23 8.49
C GLY A 311 2.07 39.81 9.05
N PRO A 312 1.00 40.63 8.91
CA PRO A 312 -0.24 40.41 9.65
C PRO A 312 -1.20 39.40 9.02
N GLY A 313 -1.84 38.59 9.87
CA GLY A 313 -3.30 38.40 9.81
C GLY A 313 -3.91 37.62 8.64
N GLY A 314 -3.30 36.52 8.19
CA GLY A 314 -3.96 35.56 7.30
C GLY A 314 -4.64 34.43 8.08
N THR A 315 -5.97 34.42 8.18
CA THR A 315 -6.74 33.31 8.78
C THR A 315 -6.84 32.11 7.84
N GLY A 316 -5.73 31.40 7.64
CA GLY A 316 -5.77 30.02 7.14
C GLY A 316 -6.32 29.05 8.20
N PRO A 317 -6.70 27.82 7.82
CA PRO A 317 -6.95 26.77 8.81
C PRO A 317 -5.66 26.56 9.64
N GLY A 318 -5.80 26.56 10.96
CA GLY A 318 -4.66 26.35 11.86
C GLY A 318 -4.02 24.98 11.61
N LEU A 319 -2.70 24.91 11.59
CA LEU A 319 -2.00 23.64 11.44
C LEU A 319 -2.18 22.79 12.71
N ALA A 320 -2.38 21.49 12.53
CA ALA A 320 -2.39 20.53 13.62
C ALA A 320 -1.09 20.61 14.43
N GLU A 321 -1.20 20.51 15.75
CA GLU A 321 -0.07 20.49 16.66
C GLU A 321 0.55 19.07 16.68
N PRO A 322 1.80 18.89 16.21
CA PRO A 322 2.42 17.56 16.11
C PRO A 322 2.47 16.85 17.45
N GLY A 323 2.07 15.58 17.47
CA GLY A 323 2.02 14.76 18.69
C GLY A 323 0.77 14.94 19.55
N THR A 324 -0.16 15.85 19.20
CA THR A 324 -1.47 15.97 19.89
C THR A 324 -2.58 15.10 19.29
N GLY A 325 -2.24 14.35 18.23
CA GLY A 325 -3.14 13.46 17.52
C GLY A 325 -3.59 12.30 18.39
N ARG A 326 -4.91 12.14 18.52
CA ARG A 326 -5.51 10.96 19.14
C ARG A 326 -6.46 10.29 18.15
N GLN A 327 -6.33 8.98 18.02
CA GLN A 327 -7.31 8.15 17.30
C GLN A 327 -8.72 8.43 17.84
N SER A 328 -9.65 8.63 16.91
CA SER A 328 -11.01 9.08 17.19
C SER A 328 -11.96 8.50 16.16
N SER A 329 -13.08 7.94 16.63
CA SER A 329 -14.18 7.51 15.79
C SER A 329 -15.53 7.99 16.32
N THR A 330 -16.52 8.07 15.45
CA THR A 330 -17.88 8.47 15.77
C THR A 330 -18.87 7.82 14.81
N THR A 331 -20.11 7.60 15.25
CA THR A 331 -21.20 7.12 14.40
C THR A 331 -22.27 8.20 14.31
N ILE A 332 -22.66 8.53 13.09
CA ILE A 332 -23.81 9.37 12.78
C ILE A 332 -24.97 8.42 12.43
N ASP A 333 -25.99 8.39 13.28
CA ASP A 333 -27.26 7.70 13.06
C ASP A 333 -28.23 8.68 12.36
N VAL A 334 -28.86 8.25 11.26
CA VAL A 334 -29.83 9.05 10.51
C VAL A 334 -31.09 8.24 10.25
N ARG A 335 -32.25 8.78 10.63
CA ARG A 335 -33.55 8.14 10.43
C ARG A 335 -34.55 9.08 9.81
N THR A 336 -35.39 8.58 8.90
CA THR A 336 -36.45 9.37 8.28
C THR A 336 -37.50 8.47 7.60
N GLY A 337 -38.77 8.82 7.73
CA GLY A 337 -39.87 8.08 7.10
C GLY A 337 -39.83 8.12 5.56
N GLY A 338 -40.55 7.21 4.91
CA GLY A 338 -40.67 7.16 3.44
C GLY A 338 -41.19 8.48 2.85
N GLY A 339 -40.52 8.97 1.81
CA GLY A 339 -40.75 10.30 1.22
C GLY A 339 -40.09 11.45 1.98
N GLY A 340 -39.48 11.19 3.14
CA GLY A 340 -38.79 12.18 3.97
C GLY A 340 -37.31 12.34 3.66
N ALA A 341 -36.71 13.39 4.23
CA ALA A 341 -35.27 13.57 4.28
C ALA A 341 -34.84 14.07 5.66
N ASN A 342 -33.66 13.65 6.12
CA ASN A 342 -33.06 14.08 7.40
C ASN A 342 -31.54 14.13 7.29
N VAL A 343 -30.87 14.81 8.23
CA VAL A 343 -29.41 14.99 8.25
C VAL A 343 -28.84 14.75 9.64
N GLY A 344 -28.09 13.67 9.82
CA GLY A 344 -27.26 13.47 11.00
C GLY A 344 -25.94 14.21 10.88
N VAL A 345 -25.44 14.75 11.99
CA VAL A 345 -24.28 15.66 12.01
C VAL A 345 -23.36 15.40 13.20
N TYR A 346 -22.08 15.18 12.94
CA TYR A 346 -21.00 15.33 13.91
C TYR A 346 -20.32 16.70 13.71
N ARG A 347 -20.06 17.45 14.79
CA ARG A 347 -19.35 18.73 14.74
C ARG A 347 -17.96 18.61 15.37
N VAL A 348 -16.93 19.04 14.66
CA VAL A 348 -15.56 19.05 15.18
C VAL A 348 -15.45 20.04 16.34
N PRO A 349 -14.91 19.65 17.51
CA PRO A 349 -14.79 20.54 18.67
C PRO A 349 -13.99 21.82 18.39
N ALA A 350 -14.25 22.86 19.18
CA ALA A 350 -13.45 24.09 19.12
C ALA A 350 -11.97 23.81 19.49
N GLY A 351 -11.03 24.39 18.75
CA GLY A 351 -9.60 24.14 18.90
C GLY A 351 -9.12 22.76 18.43
N LYS A 352 -9.93 22.00 17.68
CA LYS A 352 -9.57 20.71 17.08
C LYS A 352 -9.69 20.70 15.56
N VAL A 353 -8.89 19.86 14.91
CA VAL A 353 -9.07 19.43 13.51
C VAL A 353 -9.24 17.92 13.50
N PHE A 354 -10.18 17.42 12.70
CA PHE A 354 -10.39 15.98 12.50
C PHE A 354 -9.84 15.58 11.13
N ALA A 355 -8.71 14.89 11.13
CA ALA A 355 -8.09 14.32 9.93
C ALA A 355 -8.71 12.94 9.68
N ILE A 356 -9.77 12.89 8.86
CA ILE A 356 -10.55 11.68 8.60
C ILE A 356 -9.82 10.80 7.60
N THR A 357 -9.59 9.54 7.95
CA THR A 357 -8.95 8.53 7.09
C THR A 357 -9.96 7.56 6.50
N ASP A 358 -11.06 7.25 7.21
CA ASP A 358 -11.98 6.20 6.79
C ASP A 358 -13.44 6.52 7.15
N ILE A 359 -14.36 5.98 6.37
CA ILE A 359 -15.79 5.90 6.68
C ILE A 359 -16.37 4.53 6.34
N VAL A 360 -17.43 4.15 7.05
CA VAL A 360 -18.28 3.00 6.70
C VAL A 360 -19.74 3.44 6.74
N ALA A 361 -20.42 3.37 5.60
CA ALA A 361 -21.86 3.58 5.48
C ALA A 361 -22.60 2.24 5.51
N ALA A 362 -23.68 2.13 6.28
CA ALA A 362 -24.43 0.89 6.46
C ALA A 362 -25.96 1.11 6.30
N ASN A 363 -26.47 0.71 5.13
CA ASN A 363 -27.87 0.48 4.84
C ASN A 363 -28.19 -0.99 5.20
N PHE A 364 -28.37 -1.27 6.50
CA PHE A 364 -28.59 -2.65 6.95
C PHE A 364 -30.02 -3.16 6.69
N GLN A 365 -30.98 -2.27 6.45
CA GLN A 365 -32.39 -2.61 6.24
C GLN A 365 -32.73 -2.88 4.76
N GLY A 366 -31.91 -2.39 3.83
CA GLY A 366 -32.18 -2.43 2.40
C GLY A 366 -33.10 -1.31 1.91
N ASP A 367 -32.97 -0.15 2.53
CA ASP A 367 -33.62 1.11 2.18
C ASP A 367 -33.34 1.52 0.73
N GLN A 368 -34.23 2.36 0.18
CA GLN A 368 -34.13 2.91 -1.18
C GLN A 368 -34.17 4.44 -1.14
N GLY A 369 -33.33 5.11 -1.92
CA GLY A 369 -33.16 6.55 -1.85
C GLY A 369 -31.73 7.02 -2.05
N LEU A 370 -31.35 8.13 -1.40
CA LEU A 370 -30.01 8.71 -1.53
C LEU A 370 -29.37 9.00 -0.16
N LEU A 371 -28.13 8.54 0.03
CA LEU A 371 -27.22 9.00 1.10
C LEU A 371 -26.18 9.94 0.48
N THR A 372 -26.07 11.17 0.99
CA THR A 372 -25.02 12.12 0.64
C THR A 372 -24.15 12.44 1.86
N ILE A 373 -22.84 12.26 1.72
CA ILE A 373 -21.86 12.45 2.79
C ILE A 373 -21.06 13.72 2.49
N LYS A 374 -20.95 14.61 3.48
CA LYS A 374 -20.15 15.84 3.39
C LYS A 374 -19.20 16.01 4.56
N PHE A 375 -18.00 16.52 4.28
CA PHE A 375 -17.01 16.95 5.26
C PHE A 375 -16.80 18.46 5.08
N GLY A 376 -17.29 19.26 6.02
CA GLY A 376 -17.47 20.70 5.81
C GLY A 376 -18.39 20.97 4.61
N ASP A 377 -17.99 21.89 3.74
CA ASP A 377 -18.70 22.19 2.50
C ASP A 377 -18.45 21.16 1.38
N GLN A 378 -17.45 20.28 1.53
CA GLN A 378 -17.06 19.31 0.50
C GLN A 378 -17.99 18.09 0.51
N THR A 379 -18.74 17.88 -0.57
CA THR A 379 -19.39 16.58 -0.84
C THR A 379 -18.32 15.52 -1.11
N ILE A 380 -18.36 14.44 -0.34
CA ILE A 380 -17.45 13.30 -0.44
C ILE A 380 -18.00 12.26 -1.42
N THR A 381 -19.27 11.91 -1.27
CA THR A 381 -19.98 10.97 -2.14
C THR A 381 -21.49 11.16 -2.01
N THR A 382 -22.22 10.78 -3.06
CA THR A 382 -23.67 10.57 -3.04
C THR A 382 -23.93 9.17 -3.60
N ILE A 383 -24.59 8.33 -2.82
CA ILE A 383 -24.79 6.90 -3.09
C ILE A 383 -26.30 6.64 -3.10
N ALA A 384 -26.77 5.81 -4.05
CA ALA A 384 -28.12 5.28 -4.02
C ALA A 384 -28.20 4.17 -2.97
N LEU A 385 -29.17 4.24 -2.04
CA LEU A 385 -29.26 3.32 -0.90
C LEU A 385 -29.40 1.87 -1.37
N GLU A 386 -30.18 1.66 -2.43
CA GLU A 386 -30.43 0.37 -3.04
C GLU A 386 -29.15 -0.33 -3.58
N THR A 387 -28.06 0.39 -3.87
CA THR A 387 -26.83 -0.21 -4.45
C THR A 387 -25.82 -0.72 -3.43
N PHE A 388 -26.06 -0.58 -2.12
CA PHE A 388 -25.17 -1.12 -1.08
C PHE A 388 -25.93 -1.68 0.13
N ARG A 389 -25.19 -2.33 1.03
CA ARG A 389 -25.67 -2.69 2.38
C ARG A 389 -24.66 -2.29 3.44
N ASN A 390 -23.38 -2.55 3.17
CA ASN A 390 -22.25 -1.90 3.81
C ASN A 390 -21.31 -1.39 2.71
N GLN A 391 -20.74 -0.20 2.87
CA GLN A 391 -19.77 0.39 1.94
C GLN A 391 -18.69 1.13 2.73
N ASP A 392 -17.44 0.71 2.60
CA ASP A 392 -16.27 1.41 3.14
C ASP A 392 -15.70 2.41 2.13
N TYR A 393 -15.03 3.44 2.64
CA TYR A 393 -14.08 4.26 1.90
C TYR A 393 -12.90 4.59 2.80
N HIS A 394 -11.68 4.52 2.26
CA HIS A 394 -10.42 4.73 2.97
C HIS A 394 -9.48 5.64 2.17
N TRP A 395 -8.77 6.56 2.83
CA TRP A 395 -7.92 7.59 2.22
C TRP A 395 -6.50 7.60 2.79
N VAL A 396 -5.50 7.46 1.90
CA VAL A 396 -4.07 7.54 2.24
C VAL A 396 -3.64 8.97 2.61
N THR A 397 -4.35 9.98 2.10
CA THR A 397 -4.22 11.38 2.53
C THR A 397 -5.49 11.72 3.30
N PRO A 398 -5.43 12.00 4.61
CA PRO A 398 -6.62 12.34 5.39
C PRO A 398 -7.35 13.56 4.83
N ILE A 399 -8.67 13.60 4.98
CA ILE A 399 -9.47 14.79 4.70
C ILE A 399 -9.66 15.55 6.01
N GLU A 400 -9.02 16.73 6.10
CA GLU A 400 -9.07 17.56 7.30
C GLU A 400 -10.38 18.35 7.40
N VAL A 401 -11.09 18.19 8.51
CA VAL A 401 -12.27 18.99 8.88
C VAL A 401 -11.88 19.96 10.01
N PRO A 402 -11.79 21.27 9.74
CA PRO A 402 -11.44 22.29 10.74
C PRO A 402 -12.42 22.39 11.91
N GLU A 403 -12.02 23.11 12.97
CA GLU A 403 -12.89 23.32 14.14
C GLU A 403 -14.26 23.90 13.75
N LYS A 404 -15.30 23.50 14.50
CA LYS A 404 -16.69 23.96 14.36
C LYS A 404 -17.38 23.57 13.04
N GLN A 405 -16.64 23.12 12.02
CA GLN A 405 -17.19 22.49 10.83
C GLN A 405 -17.75 21.08 11.16
N THR A 406 -18.42 20.49 10.19
CA THR A 406 -19.30 19.34 10.38
C THR A 406 -19.02 18.21 9.40
N VAL A 407 -19.04 16.98 9.91
CA VAL A 407 -19.26 15.78 9.09
C VAL A 407 -20.76 15.51 9.12
N SER A 408 -21.39 15.33 7.95
CA SER A 408 -22.84 15.11 7.87
C SER A 408 -23.21 14.01 6.90
N ALA A 409 -24.17 13.19 7.31
CA ALA A 409 -24.88 12.23 6.46
C ALA A 409 -26.30 12.75 6.21
N SER A 410 -26.59 13.13 4.97
CA SER A 410 -27.93 13.52 4.51
C SER A 410 -28.60 12.33 3.84
N VAL A 411 -29.75 11.89 4.36
CA VAL A 411 -30.53 10.77 3.83
C VAL A 411 -31.85 11.28 3.29
N THR A 412 -32.15 10.95 2.03
CA THR A 412 -33.47 11.12 1.41
C THR A 412 -34.06 9.73 1.20
N CYS A 413 -35.04 9.35 2.02
CA CYS A 413 -35.69 8.05 1.99
C CYS A 413 -36.82 8.05 0.95
N GLN A 414 -36.69 7.24 -0.11
CA GLN A 414 -37.81 6.98 -1.03
C GLN A 414 -38.71 5.88 -0.48
N LYS A 415 -38.11 4.79 0.04
CA LYS A 415 -38.83 3.65 0.60
C LYS A 415 -38.00 2.95 1.69
N PRO A 416 -38.53 2.76 2.92
CA PRO A 416 -37.92 1.90 3.93
C PRO A 416 -37.77 0.45 3.46
N GLY A 417 -36.68 -0.18 3.86
CA GLY A 417 -36.28 -1.51 3.45
C GLY A 417 -37.09 -2.65 4.06
N THR A 418 -36.76 -3.86 3.65
CA THR A 418 -37.31 -5.10 4.19
C THR A 418 -36.13 -5.99 4.60
N PRO A 419 -35.76 -5.99 5.90
CA PRO A 419 -34.75 -6.90 6.43
C PRO A 419 -35.11 -8.39 6.23
N ALA A 420 -34.17 -9.28 6.56
CA ALA A 420 -34.35 -10.73 6.42
C ALA A 420 -35.49 -11.35 7.27
N SER A 421 -36.13 -10.57 8.15
CA SER A 421 -37.37 -10.94 8.84
C SER A 421 -38.60 -10.96 7.92
N GLY A 422 -38.55 -10.30 6.76
CA GLY A 422 -39.67 -10.18 5.82
C GLY A 422 -40.68 -9.06 6.15
N GLU A 423 -40.60 -8.47 7.34
CA GLU A 423 -41.38 -7.28 7.72
C GLU A 423 -40.70 -6.01 7.18
N GLN A 424 -41.47 -5.09 6.59
CA GLN A 424 -40.93 -3.81 6.13
C GLN A 424 -40.72 -2.85 7.30
N ALA A 425 -39.60 -2.12 7.31
CA ALA A 425 -39.32 -1.11 8.32
C ALA A 425 -40.27 0.11 8.23
N SER A 426 -40.45 0.81 9.36
CA SER A 426 -41.31 2.01 9.44
C SER A 426 -40.64 3.30 8.96
N GLU A 427 -39.32 3.34 8.94
CA GLU A 427 -38.48 4.46 8.52
C GLU A 427 -37.19 3.92 7.89
N CYS A 428 -36.55 4.66 6.99
CA CYS A 428 -35.17 4.35 6.59
C CYS A 428 -34.23 4.64 7.77
N HIS A 429 -33.20 3.82 7.98
CA HIS A 429 -32.24 3.95 9.08
C HIS A 429 -30.81 3.65 8.60
N GLU A 430 -30.05 4.72 8.39
CA GLU A 430 -28.67 4.67 7.92
C GLU A 430 -27.69 4.95 9.05
N LEU A 431 -26.57 4.22 9.07
CA LEU A 431 -25.44 4.49 9.97
C LEU A 431 -24.20 4.88 9.17
N LEU A 432 -23.59 6.01 9.50
CA LEU A 432 -22.27 6.41 9.00
C LEU A 432 -21.26 6.41 10.14
N ASN A 433 -20.37 5.42 10.18
CA ASN A 433 -19.18 5.48 11.03
C ASN A 433 -18.06 6.28 10.33
N VAL A 434 -17.31 7.04 11.12
CA VAL A 434 -16.23 7.94 10.66
C VAL A 434 -15.04 7.79 11.60
N SER A 435 -13.84 7.56 11.06
CA SER A 435 -12.62 7.38 11.84
C SER A 435 -11.42 8.14 11.30
N GLY A 436 -10.48 8.47 12.20
CA GLY A 436 -9.23 9.15 11.88
C GLY A 436 -8.56 9.73 13.12
N GLU A 437 -7.80 10.81 12.94
CA GLU A 437 -7.05 11.47 14.01
C GLU A 437 -7.67 12.82 14.39
N LEU A 438 -7.98 13.03 15.68
CA LEU A 438 -8.49 14.30 16.21
C LEU A 438 -7.37 15.05 16.96
N SER A 439 -6.83 16.09 16.32
CA SER A 439 -5.59 16.76 16.74
C SER A 439 -5.86 18.19 17.21
N THR A 440 -5.05 18.72 18.12
CA THR A 440 -5.16 20.12 18.59
C THR A 440 -4.73 21.07 17.49
N LEU A 441 -5.46 22.17 17.32
CA LEU A 441 -5.04 23.28 16.45
C LEU A 441 -3.99 24.12 17.16
N ARG A 442 -2.85 24.38 16.50
CA ARG A 442 -1.95 25.46 16.93
C ARG A 442 -2.67 26.80 16.82
N ARG A 443 -2.50 27.64 17.84
CA ARG A 443 -2.99 29.02 17.92
C ARG A 443 -1.83 29.99 17.85
#